data_AF-A0A178DIR7-F1
#
_entry.id   AF-A0A178DIR7-F1
#
_cell.length_a   1.000
_cell.length_b   1.000
_cell.length_c   1.000
_cell.angle_alpha   90.00
_cell.angle_beta   90.00
_cell.angle_gamma   90.00
#
_symmetry.space_group_name_H-M   'P 1'
#
loop_
_entity.id
_entity.type
_entity.pdbx_description
1 polymer ?
#
loop_
_entity_poly.entity_id
_entity_poly.type
_entity_poly.pdbx_seq_one_letter_code
_entity_poly.pdbx_strand_id
1 'polypeptide(L)'
;LSKIQKACLEFCVALLNQSITRKEYDSPLVCALAALGVKEDGWKGPEQYPPILSAVIKVSRFMVVQMALEMSEPSVDNEFDSDSAYDSDESSTPPRPRRKGCLQFVQEMMDKFMVRGSHGPMQWMLDLRTYGLKIHYNTTSQGHVDWVGQDTLLYKDLQFNMAQFRSMVHGLTAECQRLLMDELLFGNSTAAEPVPGIPWDALRDDPTNMTPGWSFLKDKRTQMPVDGGKWLFERI
;
A
#
# COMPACT_ATOMS: atom_id res chain seq x y z
N LEU A 1 -16.09 3.42 -15.61
CA LEU A 1 -15.81 4.88 -15.44
C LEU A 1 -16.67 5.76 -16.37
N SER A 2 -16.90 7.05 -16.06
CA SER A 2 -17.51 8.00 -17.01
C SER A 2 -16.57 8.27 -18.20
N LYS A 3 -17.09 8.76 -19.34
CA LYS A 3 -16.27 9.01 -20.55
C LYS A 3 -15.07 9.90 -20.27
N ILE A 4 -15.26 10.99 -19.52
CA ILE A 4 -14.18 11.90 -19.17
C ILE A 4 -13.16 11.25 -18.22
N GLN A 5 -13.61 10.42 -17.28
CA GLN A 5 -12.72 9.70 -16.38
C GLN A 5 -11.86 8.67 -17.13
N LYS A 6 -12.43 7.96 -18.11
CA LYS A 6 -11.68 7.04 -18.99
C LYS A 6 -10.62 7.80 -19.79
N ALA A 7 -10.99 8.90 -20.43
CA ALA A 7 -10.05 9.74 -21.18
C ALA A 7 -8.91 10.29 -20.30
N CYS A 8 -9.21 10.73 -19.08
CA CYS A 8 -8.19 11.16 -18.13
C CYS A 8 -7.26 10.01 -17.73
N LEU A 9 -7.79 8.81 -17.50
CA LEU A 9 -6.99 7.63 -17.17
C LEU A 9 -6.07 7.23 -18.32
N GLU A 10 -6.57 7.21 -19.55
CA GLU A 10 -5.80 6.96 -20.77
C GLU A 10 -4.68 7.97 -20.95
N PHE A 11 -4.98 9.26 -20.74
CA PHE A 11 -3.99 10.32 -20.78
C PHE A 11 -2.89 10.13 -19.72
N CYS A 12 -3.25 9.85 -18.47
CA CYS A 12 -2.29 9.59 -17.39
C CYS A 12 -1.40 8.37 -17.68
N VAL A 13 -1.97 7.28 -18.19
CA VAL A 13 -1.21 6.09 -18.58
C VAL A 13 -0.30 6.37 -19.79
N ALA A 14 -0.75 7.18 -20.75
CA ALA A 14 0.06 7.60 -21.88
C ALA A 14 1.28 8.42 -21.44
N LEU A 15 1.14 9.30 -20.44
CA LEU A 15 2.27 10.02 -19.84
C LEU A 15 3.27 9.07 -19.19
N LEU A 16 2.81 8.03 -18.49
CA LEU A 16 3.67 7.03 -17.85
C LEU A 16 4.42 6.16 -18.87
N ASN A 17 3.80 5.87 -20.01
CA ASN A 17 4.34 5.03 -21.08
C ASN A 17 5.29 5.78 -22.05
N GLN A 18 5.74 6.99 -21.69
CA GLN A 18 6.74 7.70 -22.48
C GLN A 18 8.15 7.15 -22.25
N SER A 19 8.96 7.12 -23.31
CA SER A 19 10.40 6.83 -23.21
C SER A 19 11.23 8.12 -23.27
N ILE A 20 12.14 8.24 -22.32
CA ILE A 20 13.16 9.27 -22.22
C ILE A 20 14.36 8.78 -23.01
N THR A 21 14.55 9.32 -24.22
CA THR A 21 15.61 8.87 -25.14
C THR A 21 16.82 9.80 -25.16
N ARG A 22 16.60 11.12 -25.01
CA ARG A 22 17.67 12.13 -25.11
C ARG A 22 17.80 12.98 -23.85
N LYS A 23 16.73 13.67 -23.45
CA LYS A 23 16.73 14.50 -22.23
C LYS A 23 15.59 14.07 -21.31
N GLU A 24 15.87 13.98 -20.02
CA GLU A 24 14.85 13.64 -19.00
C GLU A 24 13.63 14.57 -19.06
N TYR A 25 13.89 15.85 -19.31
CA TYR A 25 12.87 16.89 -19.39
C TYR A 25 12.10 16.93 -20.73
N ASP A 26 12.33 15.97 -21.63
CA ASP A 26 11.42 15.78 -22.78
C ASP A 26 10.10 15.14 -22.32
N SER A 27 10.07 14.50 -21.15
CA SER A 27 8.85 13.99 -20.53
C SER A 27 8.10 15.10 -19.78
N PRO A 28 6.84 15.41 -20.15
CA PRO A 28 6.03 16.39 -19.41
C PRO A 28 5.79 15.98 -17.97
N LEU A 29 5.70 14.66 -17.70
CA LEU A 29 5.53 14.14 -16.34
C LEU A 29 6.78 14.42 -15.50
N VAL A 30 7.98 14.20 -16.04
CA VAL A 30 9.23 14.55 -15.35
C VAL A 30 9.32 16.05 -15.10
N CYS A 31 8.95 16.89 -16.08
CA CYS A 31 8.94 18.34 -15.91
C CYS A 31 8.01 18.79 -14.78
N ALA A 32 6.77 18.28 -14.77
CA ALA A 32 5.81 18.59 -13.72
C ALA A 32 6.32 18.15 -12.34
N LEU A 33 6.92 16.97 -12.25
CA LEU A 33 7.50 16.47 -10.99
C LEU A 33 8.72 17.29 -10.55
N ALA A 34 9.57 17.72 -11.47
CA ALA A 34 10.70 18.59 -11.18
C ALA A 34 10.25 19.94 -10.62
N ALA A 35 9.18 20.52 -11.19
CA ALA A 35 8.57 21.75 -10.67
C ALA A 35 8.01 21.55 -9.25
N LEU A 36 7.42 20.38 -8.96
CA LEU A 36 7.01 20.01 -7.60
C LEU A 36 8.18 19.85 -6.63
N GLY A 37 9.44 19.81 -7.09
CA GLY A 37 10.63 19.81 -6.26
C GLY A 37 11.04 21.21 -5.77
N VAL A 38 10.41 22.27 -6.25
CA VAL A 38 10.70 23.66 -5.87
C VAL A 38 9.83 24.09 -4.69
N LYS A 39 10.38 24.95 -3.82
CA LYS A 39 9.71 25.67 -2.73
C LYS A 39 10.15 27.14 -2.76
N GLU A 40 9.48 28.02 -2.00
CA GLU A 40 9.71 29.48 -2.06
C GLU A 40 11.18 29.88 -1.85
N ASP A 41 11.89 29.17 -0.98
CA ASP A 41 13.27 29.42 -0.58
C ASP A 41 14.29 28.45 -1.24
N GLY A 42 13.91 27.78 -2.34
CA GLY A 42 14.82 26.93 -3.12
C GLY A 42 14.27 25.55 -3.43
N TRP A 43 15.01 24.50 -3.08
CA TRP A 43 14.68 23.12 -3.43
C TRP A 43 14.18 22.33 -2.22
N LYS A 44 13.19 21.46 -2.43
CA LYS A 44 12.71 20.53 -1.41
C LYS A 44 13.79 19.52 -1.08
N GLY A 45 14.05 19.38 0.22
CA GLY A 45 15.04 18.44 0.73
C GLY A 45 14.59 16.98 0.71
N PRO A 46 15.47 16.06 1.15
CA PRO A 46 15.22 14.62 1.19
C PRO A 46 14.07 14.21 2.12
N GLU A 47 13.62 15.09 3.02
CA GLU A 47 12.46 14.83 3.88
C GLU A 47 11.12 15.11 3.20
N GLN A 48 11.09 16.01 2.20
CA GLN A 48 9.85 16.51 1.61
C GLN A 48 9.59 15.99 0.20
N TYR A 49 10.64 15.83 -0.61
CA TYR A 49 10.47 15.47 -2.01
C TYR A 49 10.23 13.98 -2.27
N PRO A 50 10.96 13.03 -1.64
CA PRO A 50 10.69 11.59 -1.83
C PRO A 50 9.26 11.14 -1.46
N PRO A 51 8.58 11.72 -0.43
CA PRO A 51 7.16 11.47 -0.20
C PRO A 51 6.27 11.82 -1.39
N ILE A 52 6.52 12.94 -2.08
CA ILE A 52 5.77 13.34 -3.28
C ILE A 52 5.94 12.29 -4.38
N LEU A 53 7.19 11.90 -4.68
CA LEU A 53 7.48 10.85 -5.66
C LEU A 53 6.81 9.51 -5.26
N SER A 54 6.83 9.17 -3.97
CA SER A 54 6.18 7.95 -3.45
C SER A 54 4.68 7.95 -3.68
N ALA A 55 4.01 9.10 -3.46
CA ALA A 55 2.59 9.24 -3.68
C ALA A 55 2.24 9.04 -5.17
N VAL A 56 2.98 9.69 -6.06
CA VAL A 56 2.78 9.59 -7.51
C VAL A 56 3.00 8.14 -7.97
N ILE A 57 4.12 7.50 -7.59
CA ILE A 57 4.39 6.09 -7.93
C ILE A 57 3.23 5.18 -7.47
N LYS A 58 2.73 5.38 -6.26
CA LYS A 58 1.63 4.57 -5.71
C LYS A 58 0.33 4.79 -6.50
N VAL A 59 -0.03 6.03 -6.78
CA VAL A 59 -1.22 6.37 -7.58
C VAL A 59 -1.09 5.82 -9.01
N SER A 60 0.07 5.93 -9.64
CA SER A 60 0.33 5.36 -10.97
C SER A 60 0.10 3.85 -11.01
N ARG A 61 0.49 3.11 -9.96
CA ARG A 61 0.22 1.66 -9.87
C ARG A 61 -1.28 1.37 -9.83
N PHE A 62 -2.05 2.15 -9.07
CA PHE A 62 -3.51 2.01 -9.06
C PHE A 62 -4.15 2.37 -10.40
N MET A 63 -3.65 3.41 -11.08
CA MET A 63 -4.10 3.76 -12.44
C MET A 63 -3.84 2.62 -13.43
N VAL A 64 -2.69 1.95 -13.37
CA VAL A 64 -2.39 0.79 -14.21
C VAL A 64 -3.35 -0.37 -13.94
N VAL A 65 -3.66 -0.66 -12.68
CA VAL A 65 -4.65 -1.69 -12.33
C VAL A 65 -6.04 -1.30 -12.84
N GLN A 66 -6.46 -0.05 -12.65
CA GLN A 66 -7.74 0.44 -13.16
C GLN A 66 -7.82 0.36 -14.69
N MET A 67 -6.73 0.72 -15.38
CA MET A 67 -6.64 0.64 -16.83
C MET A 67 -6.76 -0.82 -17.31
N ALA A 68 -6.10 -1.75 -16.62
CA ALA A 68 -6.18 -3.17 -16.93
C ALA A 68 -7.59 -3.72 -16.73
N LEU A 69 -8.31 -3.28 -15.70
CA LEU A 69 -9.71 -3.63 -15.48
C LEU A 69 -10.59 -3.16 -16.64
N GLU A 70 -10.47 -1.88 -17.01
CA GLU A 70 -11.24 -1.29 -18.11
C GLU A 70 -10.91 -1.94 -19.47
N MET A 71 -9.66 -2.37 -19.70
CA MET A 71 -9.28 -3.12 -20.92
C MET A 71 -9.74 -4.59 -20.90
N SER A 72 -9.98 -5.15 -19.72
CA SER A 72 -10.46 -6.53 -19.57
C SER A 72 -11.99 -6.64 -19.60
N GLU A 73 -12.71 -5.53 -19.46
CA GLU A 73 -14.16 -5.50 -19.61
C GLU A 73 -14.54 -5.90 -21.04
N PRO A 74 -15.51 -6.81 -21.23
CA PRO A 74 -16.00 -7.12 -22.56
C PRO A 74 -16.67 -5.87 -23.13
N SER A 75 -16.11 -5.33 -24.21
CA SER A 75 -16.80 -4.35 -25.03
C SER A 75 -18.12 -4.97 -25.52
N VAL A 76 -19.23 -4.32 -25.16
CA VAL A 76 -20.62 -4.70 -25.52
C VAL A 76 -20.83 -4.83 -27.03
N ASP A 77 -19.88 -4.34 -27.84
CA ASP A 77 -19.90 -4.44 -29.30
C ASP A 77 -19.48 -5.82 -29.84
N ASN A 78 -19.04 -6.76 -28.98
CA ASN A 78 -18.61 -8.12 -29.37
C ASN A 78 -19.69 -9.20 -29.17
N GLU A 79 -20.95 -8.84 -28.93
CA GLU A 79 -22.06 -9.78 -28.73
C GLU A 79 -22.90 -10.03 -29.99
N PHE A 80 -22.55 -9.39 -31.11
CA PHE A 80 -23.20 -9.58 -32.40
C PHE A 80 -22.22 -10.20 -33.42
N ASP A 81 -21.80 -11.45 -33.19
CA ASP A 81 -21.33 -12.25 -34.32
C ASP A 81 -21.76 -13.72 -34.17
N SER A 82 -22.98 -13.92 -34.69
CA SER A 82 -23.45 -15.09 -35.43
C SER A 82 -23.48 -16.44 -34.70
N ASP A 83 -24.63 -16.69 -34.10
CA ASP A 83 -25.24 -18.02 -33.98
C ASP A 83 -25.47 -18.60 -35.39
N SER A 84 -24.46 -19.27 -35.98
CA SER A 84 -24.67 -20.10 -37.19
C SER A 84 -24.55 -21.57 -36.82
N ALA A 85 -25.69 -22.15 -36.48
CA ALA A 85 -25.90 -23.58 -36.32
C ALA A 85 -25.91 -24.29 -37.69
N TYR A 86 -24.77 -24.33 -38.39
CA TYR A 86 -24.56 -25.26 -39.49
C TYR A 86 -23.16 -25.85 -39.43
N ASP A 87 -23.15 -27.15 -39.19
CA ASP A 87 -22.01 -28.05 -39.17
C ASP A 87 -21.46 -28.21 -40.60
N SER A 88 -20.17 -27.98 -40.82
CA SER A 88 -19.43 -28.50 -41.98
C SER A 88 -17.93 -28.54 -41.70
N ASP A 89 -17.41 -29.71 -42.04
CA ASP A 89 -16.11 -30.30 -41.76
C ASP A 89 -14.91 -29.55 -42.36
N GLU A 90 -13.72 -29.82 -41.78
CA GLU A 90 -12.36 -29.54 -42.27
C GLU A 90 -12.01 -28.11 -42.79
N SER A 91 -11.52 -27.24 -41.90
CA SER A 91 -10.26 -26.50 -42.15
C SER A 91 -9.71 -25.82 -40.90
N SER A 92 -8.40 -25.95 -40.73
CA SER A 92 -7.48 -25.33 -39.77
C SER A 92 -7.87 -23.91 -39.33
N THR A 93 -8.78 -23.77 -38.37
CA THR A 93 -9.05 -22.48 -37.74
C THR A 93 -7.97 -22.24 -36.68
N PRO A 94 -7.17 -21.16 -36.75
CA PRO A 94 -6.21 -20.87 -35.68
C PRO A 94 -6.97 -20.74 -34.36
N PRO A 95 -6.42 -21.26 -33.24
CA PRO A 95 -7.09 -21.18 -31.95
C PRO A 95 -7.44 -19.73 -31.66
N ARG A 96 -8.72 -19.43 -31.43
CA ARG A 96 -9.21 -18.09 -31.09
C ARG A 96 -8.29 -17.52 -30.00
N PRO A 97 -7.73 -16.30 -30.17
CA PRO A 97 -6.84 -15.73 -29.16
C PRO A 97 -7.61 -15.66 -27.84
N ARG A 98 -7.10 -16.37 -26.82
CA ARG A 98 -7.65 -16.31 -25.47
C ARG A 98 -7.69 -14.84 -25.06
N ARG A 99 -8.89 -14.33 -24.73
CA ARG A 99 -9.05 -12.95 -24.26
C ARG A 99 -8.10 -12.73 -23.09
N LYS A 100 -7.29 -11.67 -23.16
CA LYS A 100 -6.32 -11.35 -22.11
C LYS A 100 -7.07 -11.01 -20.83
N GLY A 101 -6.65 -11.61 -19.71
CA GLY A 101 -7.20 -11.28 -18.40
C GLY A 101 -6.61 -9.97 -17.86
N CYS A 102 -7.30 -9.33 -16.89
CA CYS A 102 -6.82 -8.11 -16.23
C CYS A 102 -5.37 -8.25 -15.74
N LEU A 103 -5.00 -9.36 -15.08
CA LEU A 103 -3.64 -9.58 -14.59
C LEU A 103 -2.59 -9.62 -15.71
N GLN A 104 -2.94 -10.13 -16.90
CA GLN A 104 -2.04 -10.14 -18.05
C GLN A 104 -1.81 -8.71 -18.57
N PHE A 105 -2.85 -7.88 -18.62
CA PHE A 105 -2.70 -6.46 -18.96
C PHE A 105 -1.88 -5.68 -17.95
N VAL A 106 -2.06 -5.95 -16.65
CA VAL A 106 -1.21 -5.38 -15.61
C VAL A 106 0.25 -5.77 -15.84
N GLN A 107 0.53 -7.05 -16.07
CA GLN A 107 1.89 -7.53 -16.30
C GLN A 107 2.53 -6.85 -17.53
N GLU A 108 1.81 -6.76 -18.65
CA GLU A 108 2.30 -6.10 -19.86
C GLU A 108 2.63 -4.62 -19.64
N MET A 109 1.75 -3.88 -18.97
CA MET A 109 2.01 -2.47 -18.63
C MET A 109 3.15 -2.31 -17.63
N MET A 110 3.24 -3.23 -16.67
CA MET A 110 4.29 -3.22 -15.66
C MET A 110 5.66 -3.36 -16.30
N ASP A 111 5.84 -4.39 -17.13
CA ASP A 111 7.10 -4.70 -17.81
C ASP A 111 7.47 -3.60 -18.82
N LYS A 112 6.47 -2.98 -19.45
CA LYS A 112 6.69 -1.95 -20.46
C LYS A 112 7.19 -0.63 -19.88
N PHE A 113 6.57 -0.12 -18.81
CA PHE A 113 6.84 1.25 -18.34
C PHE A 113 6.80 1.47 -16.83
N MET A 114 6.51 0.47 -16.00
CA MET A 114 6.45 0.64 -14.55
C MET A 114 7.68 0.14 -13.79
N VAL A 115 8.63 -0.47 -14.48
CA VAL A 115 9.86 -1.03 -13.90
C VAL A 115 11.10 -0.18 -14.24
N ARG A 116 12.18 -0.40 -13.48
CA ARG A 116 13.51 0.10 -13.85
C ARG A 116 13.98 -0.61 -15.12
N GLY A 117 14.67 0.12 -16.01
CA GLY A 117 15.08 -0.35 -17.33
C GLY A 117 14.12 0.07 -18.45
N SER A 118 12.95 0.63 -18.12
CA SER A 118 11.98 1.15 -19.12
C SER A 118 12.45 2.43 -19.81
N HIS A 119 13.51 3.08 -19.31
CA HIS A 119 13.92 4.42 -19.73
C HIS A 119 12.75 5.43 -19.70
N GLY A 120 11.78 5.25 -18.80
CA GLY A 120 10.59 6.11 -18.71
C GLY A 120 10.56 6.98 -17.46
N PRO A 121 9.51 7.81 -17.30
CA PRO A 121 9.33 8.64 -16.11
C PRO A 121 9.22 7.82 -14.81
N MET A 122 8.72 6.58 -14.87
CA MET A 122 8.68 5.71 -13.69
C MET A 122 10.08 5.36 -13.19
N GLN A 123 11.00 5.01 -14.09
CA GLN A 123 12.39 4.74 -13.70
C GLN A 123 13.01 5.98 -13.04
N TRP A 124 12.85 7.15 -13.67
CA TRP A 124 13.34 8.42 -13.13
C TRP A 124 12.82 8.67 -11.70
N MET A 125 11.51 8.50 -11.48
CA MET A 125 10.90 8.63 -10.15
C MET A 125 11.46 7.63 -9.14
N LEU A 126 11.61 6.36 -9.53
CA LEU A 126 12.12 5.30 -8.67
C LEU A 126 13.58 5.54 -8.25
N ASP A 127 14.42 5.97 -9.19
CA ASP A 127 15.84 6.21 -8.95
C ASP A 127 16.04 7.45 -8.06
N LEU A 128 15.36 8.55 -8.38
CA LEU A 128 15.43 9.78 -7.59
C LEU A 128 14.85 9.59 -6.18
N ARG A 129 13.75 8.83 -6.05
CA ARG A 129 13.19 8.44 -4.74
C ARG A 129 14.18 7.62 -3.94
N THR A 130 14.79 6.59 -4.53
CA THR A 130 15.75 5.74 -3.83
C THR A 130 16.98 6.54 -3.40
N TYR A 131 17.47 7.43 -4.25
CA TYR A 131 18.56 8.34 -3.90
C TYR A 131 18.19 9.27 -2.74
N GLY A 132 17.02 9.93 -2.81
CA GLY A 132 16.55 10.81 -1.75
C GLY A 132 16.35 10.09 -0.40
N LEU A 133 15.83 8.85 -0.43
CA LEU A 133 15.73 8.02 0.77
C LEU A 133 17.10 7.62 1.31
N LYS A 134 18.08 7.34 0.44
CA LYS A 134 19.45 7.04 0.88
C LYS A 134 20.07 8.23 1.59
N ILE A 135 19.83 9.46 1.14
CA ILE A 135 20.25 10.68 1.85
C ILE A 135 19.50 10.77 3.18
N HIS A 136 18.16 10.66 3.16
CA HIS A 136 17.34 10.78 4.36
C HIS A 136 17.77 9.81 5.48
N TYR A 137 18.05 8.55 5.15
CA TYR A 137 18.45 7.55 6.16
C TYR A 137 19.90 7.66 6.62
N ASN A 138 20.80 8.30 5.85
CA ASN A 138 22.21 8.45 6.25
C ASN A 138 22.54 9.85 6.77
N THR A 139 21.63 10.81 6.64
CA THR A 139 21.84 12.17 7.12
C THR A 139 21.02 12.34 8.38
N THR A 140 21.62 12.91 9.42
CA THR A 140 20.89 13.23 10.65
C THR A 140 19.77 14.21 10.29
N SER A 141 18.51 13.78 10.49
CA SER A 141 17.36 14.67 10.40
C SER A 141 17.51 15.84 11.36
N GLN A 142 16.86 16.96 11.03
CA GLN A 142 16.85 18.12 11.92
C GLN A 142 16.35 17.71 13.31
N GLY A 143 17.00 18.22 14.36
CA GLY A 143 16.58 17.96 15.73
C GLY A 143 15.18 18.54 15.94
N HIS A 144 14.20 17.67 16.14
CA HIS A 144 12.82 18.07 16.42
C HIS A 144 12.50 18.14 17.91
N VAL A 145 13.44 17.71 18.76
CA VAL A 145 13.31 17.67 20.22
C VAL A 145 14.27 18.70 20.81
N ASP A 146 13.73 19.65 21.55
CA ASP A 146 14.49 20.63 22.32
C ASP A 146 14.06 20.62 23.80
N TRP A 147 14.95 21.06 24.68
CA TRP A 147 14.71 21.14 26.12
C TRP A 147 14.69 22.60 26.57
N VAL A 148 13.56 23.02 27.14
CA VAL A 148 13.41 24.34 27.74
C VAL A 148 13.46 24.19 29.26
N GLY A 149 14.60 24.58 29.86
CA GLY A 149 14.83 24.43 31.29
C GLY A 149 15.03 22.96 31.71
N GLN A 150 14.43 22.57 32.84
CA GLN A 150 14.65 21.23 33.42
C GLN A 150 13.55 20.21 33.07
N ASP A 151 12.31 20.65 32.84
CA ASP A 151 11.15 19.73 32.79
C ASP A 151 10.26 19.93 31.55
N THR A 152 10.59 20.85 30.65
CA THR A 152 9.76 21.15 29.48
C THR A 152 10.45 20.69 28.21
N LEU A 153 9.74 19.87 27.43
CA LEU A 153 10.15 19.36 26.14
C LEU A 153 9.39 20.09 25.04
N LEU A 154 10.12 20.54 24.04
CA LEU A 154 9.58 21.09 22.81
C LEU A 154 9.70 20.02 21.72
N TYR A 155 8.59 19.69 21.07
CA TYR A 155 8.57 18.83 19.90
C TYR A 155 7.81 19.50 18.77
N LYS A 156 8.51 19.94 17.71
CA LYS A 156 7.94 20.79 16.65
C LYS A 156 7.23 22.02 17.27
N ASP A 157 5.93 22.17 17.02
CA ASP A 157 5.10 23.25 17.55
C ASP A 157 4.43 22.89 18.89
N LEU A 158 4.73 21.71 19.45
CA LEU A 158 4.19 21.25 20.72
C LEU A 158 5.16 21.56 21.86
N GLN A 159 4.63 22.13 22.94
CA GLN A 159 5.35 22.35 24.18
C GLN A 159 4.61 21.64 25.31
N PHE A 160 5.29 20.76 26.03
CA PHE A 160 4.72 20.07 27.19
C PHE A 160 5.78 19.76 28.23
N ASN A 161 5.37 19.72 29.50
CA ASN A 161 6.23 19.28 30.58
C ASN A 161 6.21 17.75 30.75
N MET A 162 7.15 17.19 31.53
CA MET A 162 7.22 15.74 31.72
C MET A 162 6.01 15.17 32.48
N ALA A 163 5.28 15.96 33.26
CA ALA A 163 4.03 15.53 33.88
C ALA A 163 2.92 15.34 32.83
N GLN A 164 2.77 16.30 31.91
CA GLN A 164 1.85 16.23 30.78
C GLN A 164 2.23 15.09 29.83
N PHE A 165 3.51 14.91 29.53
CA PHE A 165 3.99 13.78 28.72
C PHE A 165 3.59 12.44 29.33
N ARG A 166 3.89 12.23 30.62
CA ARG A 166 3.51 11.00 31.33
C ARG A 166 2.00 10.81 31.34
N SER A 167 1.23 11.87 31.59
CA SER A 167 -0.23 11.82 31.56
C SER A 167 -0.75 11.44 30.17
N MET A 168 -0.17 11.99 29.10
CA MET A 168 -0.50 11.62 27.72
C MET A 168 -0.20 10.14 27.43
N VAL A 169 0.97 9.64 27.84
CA VAL A 169 1.33 8.22 27.66
C VAL A 169 0.39 7.30 28.44
N HIS A 170 0.05 7.66 29.67
CA HIS A 170 -0.94 6.92 30.47
C HIS A 170 -2.34 6.97 29.83
N GLY A 171 -2.77 8.13 29.35
CA GLY A 171 -4.05 8.29 28.66
C GLY A 171 -4.13 7.48 27.36
N LEU A 172 -3.07 7.51 26.54
CA LEU A 172 -2.98 6.71 25.32
C LEU A 172 -3.00 5.20 25.63
N THR A 173 -2.31 4.78 26.69
CA THR A 173 -2.33 3.39 27.15
C THR A 173 -3.72 2.97 27.60
N ALA A 174 -4.40 3.81 28.37
CA ALA A 174 -5.77 3.55 28.83
C ALA A 174 -6.76 3.48 27.66
N GLU A 175 -6.68 4.41 26.69
CA GLU A 175 -7.52 4.38 25.50
C GLU A 175 -7.22 3.17 24.61
N CYS A 176 -5.96 2.82 24.39
CA CYS A 176 -5.63 1.61 23.63
C CYS A 176 -6.15 0.34 24.33
N GLN A 177 -6.06 0.27 25.66
CA GLN A 177 -6.64 -0.84 26.43
C GLN A 177 -8.16 -0.86 26.30
N ARG A 178 -8.82 0.30 26.38
CA ARG A 178 -10.26 0.43 26.21
C ARG A 178 -10.69 -0.02 24.81
N LEU A 179 -10.06 0.48 23.75
CA LEU A 179 -10.32 0.08 22.36
C LEU A 179 -10.09 -1.42 22.16
N LEU A 180 -9.00 -1.96 22.70
CA LEU A 180 -8.70 -3.39 22.61
C LEU A 180 -9.80 -4.21 23.29
N MET A 181 -10.17 -3.88 24.53
CA MET A 181 -11.13 -4.66 25.31
C MET A 181 -12.56 -4.48 24.79
N ASP A 182 -12.99 -3.25 24.53
CA ASP A 182 -14.39 -2.94 24.22
C ASP A 182 -14.70 -3.15 22.74
N GLU A 183 -13.83 -2.68 21.84
CA GLU A 183 -14.12 -2.62 20.40
C GLU A 183 -13.52 -3.80 19.63
N LEU A 184 -12.30 -4.24 19.97
CA LEU A 184 -11.63 -5.33 19.26
C LEU A 184 -11.93 -6.71 19.84
N LEU A 185 -12.06 -6.82 21.17
CA LEU A 185 -12.33 -8.08 21.87
C LEU A 185 -13.78 -8.23 22.33
N PHE A 186 -14.63 -7.23 22.06
CA PHE A 186 -16.08 -7.23 22.36
C PHE A 186 -16.40 -7.53 23.84
N GLY A 187 -15.54 -7.09 24.76
CA GLY A 187 -15.62 -7.38 26.19
C GLY A 187 -16.78 -6.70 26.92
N ASN A 188 -17.43 -5.70 26.31
CA ASN A 188 -18.59 -5.01 26.91
C ASN A 188 -19.95 -5.65 26.58
N SER A 189 -19.98 -6.65 25.70
CA SER A 189 -21.21 -7.28 25.26
C SER A 189 -21.90 -7.97 26.43
N THR A 190 -23.13 -7.53 26.75
CA THR A 190 -23.93 -7.92 27.94
C THR A 190 -24.25 -9.41 28.07
N ALA A 191 -23.76 -10.25 27.16
CA ALA A 191 -23.97 -11.70 27.10
C ALA A 191 -22.66 -12.53 27.13
N ALA A 192 -21.48 -11.90 27.24
CA ALA A 192 -20.20 -12.58 27.01
C ALA A 192 -19.43 -12.94 28.30
N GLU A 193 -18.81 -14.13 28.32
CA GLU A 193 -17.77 -14.49 29.28
C GLU A 193 -16.58 -13.51 29.20
N PRO A 194 -15.93 -13.21 30.34
CA PRO A 194 -14.84 -12.23 30.41
C PRO A 194 -13.69 -12.59 29.47
N VAL A 195 -12.94 -11.57 29.03
CA VAL A 195 -11.74 -11.74 28.23
C VAL A 195 -10.77 -12.68 28.97
N PRO A 196 -10.35 -13.81 28.35
CA PRO A 196 -9.52 -14.80 29.00
C PRO A 196 -8.12 -14.23 29.24
N GLY A 197 -7.60 -14.47 30.45
CA GLY A 197 -6.21 -14.16 30.75
C GLY A 197 -5.27 -14.99 29.89
N ILE A 198 -4.35 -14.34 29.17
CA ILE A 198 -3.32 -15.04 28.39
C ILE A 198 -2.21 -15.48 29.35
N PRO A 199 -1.86 -16.78 29.40
CA PRO A 199 -0.80 -17.29 30.27
C PRO A 199 0.59 -16.96 29.68
N TRP A 200 0.97 -15.68 29.72
CA TRP A 200 2.19 -15.16 29.08
C TRP A 200 3.46 -15.92 29.48
N ASP A 201 3.58 -16.31 30.76
CA ASP A 201 4.76 -17.02 31.27
C ASP A 201 4.91 -18.45 30.73
N ALA A 202 3.78 -19.09 30.42
CA ALA A 202 3.71 -20.47 29.91
C ALA A 202 3.49 -20.53 28.39
N LEU A 203 3.40 -19.38 27.71
CA LEU A 203 3.24 -19.32 26.26
C LEU A 203 4.51 -19.86 25.59
N ARG A 204 4.32 -20.83 24.71
CA ARG A 204 5.37 -21.49 23.93
C ARG A 204 4.93 -21.56 22.48
N ASP A 205 5.90 -21.45 21.59
CA ASP A 205 5.73 -21.66 20.15
C ASP A 205 6.83 -22.60 19.66
N ASP A 206 6.59 -23.24 18.53
CA ASP A 206 7.56 -24.04 17.80
C ASP A 206 7.84 -23.39 16.44
N PRO A 207 8.88 -22.54 16.34
CA PRO A 207 9.20 -21.82 15.11
C PRO A 207 9.76 -22.75 14.01
N THR A 208 10.05 -24.02 14.32
CA THR A 208 10.53 -25.00 13.34
C THR A 208 9.39 -25.72 12.61
N ASN A 209 8.16 -25.62 13.13
CA ASN A 209 7.01 -26.27 12.56
C ASN A 209 6.41 -25.46 11.40
N MET A 210 6.69 -25.91 10.18
CA MET A 210 6.24 -25.27 8.93
C MET A 210 4.91 -25.82 8.41
N THR A 211 4.16 -26.57 9.22
CA THR A 211 2.88 -27.12 8.77
C THR A 211 1.86 -26.00 8.49
N PRO A 212 1.17 -26.03 7.33
CA PRO A 212 0.15 -25.03 7.03
C PRO A 212 -0.92 -24.97 8.12
N GLY A 213 -1.16 -23.76 8.64
CA GLY A 213 -2.12 -23.51 9.72
C GLY A 213 -1.60 -23.82 11.12
N TRP A 214 -0.30 -24.06 11.31
CA TRP A 214 0.32 -24.07 12.64
C TRP A 214 0.27 -22.69 13.30
N SER A 215 0.06 -22.65 14.60
CA SER A 215 0.20 -21.47 15.45
C SER A 215 0.45 -21.89 16.90
N PHE A 216 0.95 -20.97 17.73
CA PHE A 216 1.19 -21.20 19.16
C PHE A 216 -0.06 -21.70 19.93
N LEU A 217 -1.27 -21.45 19.42
CA LEU A 217 -2.52 -21.95 19.98
C LEU A 217 -2.65 -23.48 19.93
N LYS A 218 -1.89 -24.14 19.06
CA LYS A 218 -1.87 -25.61 18.88
C LYS A 218 -0.72 -26.28 19.64
N ASP A 219 0.13 -25.51 20.30
CA ASP A 219 1.24 -26.05 21.08
C ASP A 219 0.73 -26.72 22.34
N LYS A 220 0.95 -28.03 22.45
CA LYS A 220 0.49 -28.85 23.59
C LYS A 220 1.11 -28.44 24.93
N ARG A 221 2.23 -27.70 24.90
CA ARG A 221 2.92 -27.22 26.11
C ARG A 221 2.22 -26.03 26.75
N THR A 222 1.38 -25.32 25.98
CA THR A 222 0.62 -24.18 26.48
C THR A 222 -0.85 -24.57 26.59
N GLN A 223 -1.37 -24.57 27.81
CA GLN A 223 -2.80 -24.79 28.04
C GLN A 223 -3.53 -23.45 28.03
N MET A 224 -4.23 -23.17 26.93
CA MET A 224 -5.10 -21.99 26.83
C MET A 224 -6.38 -22.20 27.64
N PRO A 225 -6.90 -21.15 28.31
CA PRO A 225 -8.14 -21.25 29.09
C PRO A 225 -9.39 -21.42 28.22
N VAL A 226 -9.31 -21.09 26.93
CA VAL A 226 -10.40 -21.14 25.94
C VAL A 226 -9.89 -21.68 24.61
N ASP A 227 -10.80 -22.04 23.70
CA ASP A 227 -10.46 -22.32 22.29
C ASP A 227 -10.07 -21.01 21.57
N GLY A 228 -8.78 -20.67 21.59
CA GLY A 228 -8.26 -19.44 21.00
C GLY A 228 -8.49 -19.30 19.50
N GLY A 229 -8.81 -20.40 18.78
CA GLY A 229 -9.14 -20.34 17.36
C GLY A 229 -10.56 -19.85 17.07
N LYS A 230 -11.48 -19.96 18.05
CA LYS A 230 -12.91 -19.65 17.88
C LYS A 230 -13.42 -18.57 18.80
N TRP A 231 -12.77 -18.37 19.94
CA TRP A 231 -13.24 -17.49 21.01
C TRP A 231 -13.62 -16.08 20.54
N LEU A 232 -12.82 -15.48 19.63
CA LEU A 232 -13.12 -14.15 19.09
C LEU A 232 -14.22 -14.19 18.01
N PHE A 233 -14.24 -15.23 17.17
CA PHE A 233 -15.27 -15.38 16.13
C PHE A 233 -16.66 -15.61 16.70
N GLU A 234 -16.77 -16.25 17.86
CA GLU A 234 -18.04 -16.44 18.56
C GLU A 234 -18.63 -15.12 19.12
N ARG A 235 -17.91 -14.00 19.00
CA ARG A 235 -18.28 -12.68 19.54
C ARG A 235 -18.53 -11.60 18.47
N ILE A 236 -18.26 -11.89 17.20
CA ILE A 236 -18.57 -11.03 16.03
C ILE A 236 -19.96 -11.40 15.51
#